data_AF-A0A0K2JGD2-F1
#
_entry.id   AF-A0A0K2JGD2-F1
#
_cell.length_a   1.000
_cell.length_b   1.000
_cell.length_c   1.000
_cell.angle_alpha   90.00
_cell.angle_beta   90.00
_cell.angle_gamma   90.00
#
_symmetry.space_group_name_H-M   'P 1'
#
loop_
_entity.id
_entity.type
_entity.pdbx_description
1 polymer ?
#
loop_
_entity_poly.entity_id
_entity_poly.type
_entity_poly.pdbx_seq_one_letter_code
_entity_poly.pdbx_strand_id
1 'polypeptide(L)'
;MGVKNTEKNDKKLWNNLIRTQGNCIRKAYHNFSNLKNLSFLTLTYAKNETDIKKCKNDLKLFFNNINRWWNNPICSKNHKGILKYMYTYEYQKRGTVHFHNILNQKIPNSVV
;
A
#
# COMPACT_ATOMS: atom_id res chain seq x y z
N MET A 1 13.54 39.97 -19.50
CA MET A 1 13.68 38.54 -19.81
C MET A 1 14.39 37.87 -18.63
N GLY A 2 13.67 37.12 -17.80
CA GLY A 2 14.26 36.43 -16.65
C GLY A 2 14.76 35.03 -17.05
N VAL A 3 16.05 34.76 -16.81
CA VAL A 3 16.67 33.44 -17.01
C VAL A 3 15.96 32.43 -16.09
N LYS A 4 15.28 31.45 -16.66
CA LYS A 4 14.53 30.43 -15.92
C LYS A 4 15.50 29.51 -15.16
N ASN A 5 15.43 29.52 -13.83
CA ASN A 5 16.17 28.66 -12.88
C ASN A 5 15.74 27.16 -12.94
N THR A 6 15.39 26.63 -14.11
CA THR A 6 14.77 25.29 -14.28
C THR A 6 15.72 24.15 -13.91
N GLU A 7 16.96 24.15 -14.38
CA GLU A 7 17.91 23.04 -14.15
C GLU A 7 18.27 22.83 -12.66
N LYS A 8 18.46 23.93 -11.93
CA LYS A 8 18.76 23.89 -10.49
C LYS A 8 17.57 23.33 -9.69
N ASN A 9 16.34 23.60 -10.16
CA ASN A 9 15.13 23.12 -9.54
C ASN A 9 14.89 21.63 -9.84
N ASP A 10 15.22 21.18 -11.06
CA ASP A 10 15.12 19.78 -11.48
C ASP A 10 16.12 18.89 -10.73
N LYS A 11 17.37 19.33 -10.58
CA LYS A 11 18.37 18.61 -9.78
C LYS A 11 17.96 18.50 -8.30
N LYS A 12 17.38 19.56 -7.74
CA LYS A 12 16.85 19.56 -6.36
C LYS A 12 15.67 18.60 -6.22
N LEU A 13 14.74 18.59 -7.18
CA LEU A 13 13.61 17.67 -7.23
C LEU A 13 14.09 16.21 -7.29
N TRP A 14 15.06 15.92 -8.16
CA TRP A 14 15.64 14.59 -8.31
C TRP A 14 16.27 14.07 -7.01
N ASN A 15 17.09 14.90 -6.35
CA ASN A 15 17.69 14.54 -5.07
C ASN A 15 16.64 14.28 -3.97
N ASN A 16 15.55 15.04 -3.97
CA ASN A 16 14.43 14.82 -3.05
C ASN A 16 13.72 13.48 -3.34
N LEU A 17 13.53 13.12 -4.60
CA LEU A 17 12.94 11.83 -4.99
C LEU A 17 13.80 10.66 -4.53
N ILE A 18 15.11 10.68 -4.81
CA ILE A 18 16.07 9.64 -4.37
C ILE A 18 16.00 9.45 -2.86
N ARG A 19 16.04 10.56 -2.11
CA ARG A 19 15.98 10.53 -0.64
C ARG A 19 14.65 9.95 -0.14
N THR A 20 13.55 10.33 -0.78
CA THR A 20 12.20 9.86 -0.43
C THR A 20 12.06 8.36 -0.70
N GLN A 21 12.51 7.90 -1.86
CA GLN A 21 12.52 6.48 -2.23
C GLN A 21 13.36 5.66 -1.24
N GLY A 22 14.59 6.10 -0.94
CA GLY A 22 15.45 5.44 0.05
C GLY A 22 14.81 5.36 1.44
N ASN A 23 14.09 6.40 1.87
CA ASN A 23 13.34 6.38 3.13
C ASN A 23 12.18 5.37 3.10
N CYS A 24 11.44 5.29 2.00
CA CYS A 24 10.36 4.30 1.85
C CYS A 24 10.92 2.88 1.89
N ILE A 25 12.02 2.60 1.18
CA ILE A 25 12.70 1.31 1.18
C ILE A 25 13.14 0.95 2.60
N ARG A 26 13.84 1.85 3.31
CA ARG A 26 14.26 1.60 4.70
C ARG A 26 13.09 1.27 5.62
N LYS A 27 11.97 1.99 5.50
CA LYS A 27 10.75 1.70 6.28
C LYS A 27 10.17 0.33 5.93
N ALA A 28 10.13 -0.04 4.66
CA ALA A 28 9.68 -1.36 4.25
C ALA A 28 10.58 -2.45 4.84
N TYR A 29 11.90 -2.35 4.68
CA TYR A 29 12.83 -3.32 5.28
C TYR A 29 12.67 -3.40 6.80
N HIS A 30 12.65 -2.28 7.52
CA HIS A 30 12.48 -2.28 8.97
C HIS A 30 11.21 -2.98 9.45
N ASN A 31 10.11 -2.85 8.70
CA ASN A 31 8.82 -3.45 9.09
C ASN A 31 8.65 -4.89 8.60
N PHE A 32 9.36 -5.29 7.54
CA PHE A 32 9.05 -6.52 6.81
C PHE A 32 10.24 -7.48 6.57
N SER A 33 11.50 -7.08 6.83
CA SER A 33 12.69 -7.87 6.48
C SER A 33 12.77 -9.24 7.14
N ASN A 34 12.27 -9.35 8.37
CA ASN A 34 12.39 -10.58 9.18
C ASN A 34 11.15 -11.48 9.07
N LEU A 35 10.21 -11.17 8.17
CA LEU A 35 8.96 -11.89 8.04
C LEU A 35 9.09 -13.02 7.02
N LYS A 36 8.90 -14.26 7.49
CA LYS A 36 8.97 -15.47 6.64
C LYS A 36 7.78 -15.64 5.70
N ASN A 37 6.64 -15.03 6.03
CA ASN A 37 5.36 -15.24 5.33
C ASN A 37 4.86 -13.97 4.63
N LEU A 38 5.77 -13.16 4.09
CA LEU A 38 5.41 -11.96 3.36
C LEU A 38 4.46 -12.31 2.21
N SER A 39 3.45 -11.47 1.97
CA SER A 39 2.61 -11.63 0.79
C SER A 39 2.35 -10.29 0.11
N PHE A 40 2.06 -10.37 -1.18
CA PHE A 40 1.79 -9.23 -2.03
C PHE A 40 0.35 -9.30 -2.52
N LEU A 41 -0.36 -8.18 -2.44
CA LEU A 41 -1.76 -8.07 -2.84
C LEU A 41 -1.97 -6.79 -3.65
N THR A 42 -2.48 -6.94 -4.86
CA THR A 42 -2.91 -5.82 -5.69
C THR A 42 -4.43 -5.69 -5.67
N LEU A 43 -4.95 -4.48 -5.47
CA LEU A 43 -6.39 -4.22 -5.46
C LEU A 43 -6.72 -3.14 -6.49
N THR A 44 -7.66 -3.45 -7.38
CA THR A 44 -8.22 -2.50 -8.34
C THR A 44 -9.72 -2.44 -8.14
N TYR A 45 -10.29 -1.24 -8.23
CA TYR A 45 -11.74 -1.12 -8.27
C TYR A 45 -12.30 -1.71 -9.56
N ALA A 46 -13.40 -2.46 -9.44
CA ALA A 46 -14.15 -2.95 -10.61
C ALA A 46 -14.79 -1.78 -11.40
N LYS A 47 -15.16 -0.71 -10.69
CA LYS A 47 -15.61 0.56 -11.28
C LYS A 47 -14.44 1.52 -11.41
N ASN A 48 -14.54 2.50 -12.32
CA ASN A 48 -13.52 3.54 -12.48
C ASN A 48 -13.57 4.55 -11.33
N GLU A 49 -13.05 4.17 -10.17
CA GLU A 49 -12.95 5.05 -9.01
C GLU A 49 -11.63 5.82 -9.04
N THR A 50 -11.74 7.15 -8.99
CA THR A 50 -10.61 8.08 -9.11
C THR A 50 -10.39 8.89 -7.83
N ASP A 51 -11.35 8.92 -6.90
CA ASP A 51 -11.21 9.67 -5.64
C ASP A 51 -10.27 8.94 -4.67
N ILE A 52 -9.02 9.39 -4.59
CA ILE A 52 -8.00 8.82 -3.70
C ILE A 52 -8.44 8.81 -2.23
N LYS A 53 -9.15 9.84 -1.75
CA LYS A 53 -9.52 9.93 -0.33
C LYS A 53 -10.51 8.84 0.01
N LYS A 54 -11.52 8.66 -0.85
CA LYS A 54 -12.47 7.55 -0.75
C LYS A 54 -11.74 6.20 -0.86
N CYS A 55 -10.87 6.04 -1.87
CA CYS A 55 -10.13 4.80 -2.07
C CYS A 55 -9.28 4.39 -0.86
N LYS A 56 -8.64 5.36 -0.19
CA LYS A 56 -7.86 5.11 1.03
C LYS A 56 -8.73 4.68 2.20
N ASN A 57 -9.91 5.29 2.35
CA ASN A 57 -10.85 4.92 3.40
C ASN A 57 -11.39 3.50 3.18
N ASP A 58 -11.76 3.17 1.96
CA ASP A 58 -12.21 1.83 1.58
C ASP A 58 -11.11 0.78 1.81
N LEU A 59 -9.86 1.07 1.43
CA LEU A 59 -8.71 0.18 1.69
C LEU A 59 -8.54 -0.07 3.20
N LYS A 60 -8.67 0.98 4.02
CA LYS A 60 -8.64 0.85 5.49
C LYS A 60 -9.76 -0.04 6.00
N LEU A 61 -10.99 0.16 5.50
CA LEU A 61 -12.15 -0.66 5.87
C LEU A 61 -11.98 -2.12 5.45
N PHE A 62 -11.45 -2.37 4.26
CA PHE A 62 -11.15 -3.71 3.75
C PHE A 62 -10.23 -4.48 4.71
N PHE A 63 -9.08 -3.90 5.09
CA PHE A 63 -8.17 -4.56 6.04
C PHE A 63 -8.73 -4.66 7.46
N ASN A 64 -9.55 -3.69 7.90
CA ASN A 64 -10.25 -3.78 9.18
C ASN A 64 -11.24 -4.95 9.21
N ASN A 65 -11.98 -5.18 8.12
CA ASN A 65 -12.92 -6.29 8.01
C ASN A 65 -12.19 -7.63 8.03
N ILE A 66 -11.07 -7.74 7.32
CA ILE A 66 -10.20 -8.94 7.36
C ILE A 66 -9.70 -9.20 8.78
N ASN A 67 -9.18 -8.17 9.46
CA ASN A 67 -8.72 -8.30 10.84
C ASN A 67 -9.84 -8.71 11.79
N ARG A 68 -11.05 -8.15 11.62
CA ARG A 68 -12.22 -8.54 12.39
C ARG A 68 -12.58 -10.01 12.17
N TRP A 69 -12.55 -10.48 10.93
CA TRP A 69 -12.83 -11.89 10.59
C TRP A 69 -11.78 -12.83 11.20
N TRP A 70 -10.49 -12.52 11.08
CA TRP A 70 -9.41 -13.36 11.63
C TRP A 70 -9.36 -13.44 13.14
N ASN A 71 -9.80 -12.39 13.81
CA ASN A 71 -9.82 -12.35 15.27
C ASN A 71 -11.18 -12.80 15.84
N ASN A 72 -12.13 -13.20 14.99
CA ASN A 72 -13.38 -13.81 15.42
C ASN A 72 -13.16 -15.31 15.69
N PRO A 73 -13.33 -15.78 16.94
CA PRO A 73 -13.14 -17.19 17.31
C PRO A 73 -14.10 -18.15 16.59
N ILE A 74 -15.23 -17.66 16.08
CA ILE A 74 -16.20 -18.45 15.32
C ILE A 74 -15.71 -18.69 13.88
N CYS A 75 -15.03 -17.71 13.30
CA CYS A 75 -14.66 -17.71 11.88
C CYS A 75 -13.25 -18.24 11.60
N SER A 76 -12.34 -18.15 12.57
CA SER A 76 -10.95 -18.60 12.43
C SER A 76 -10.55 -19.45 13.63
N LYS A 77 -10.19 -20.72 13.40
CA LYS A 77 -9.75 -21.65 14.44
C LYS A 77 -8.48 -21.18 15.18
N ASN A 78 -7.65 -20.36 14.53
CA ASN A 78 -6.43 -19.81 15.10
C ASN A 78 -6.46 -18.27 14.99
N HIS A 79 -6.26 -17.57 16.11
CA HIS A 79 -6.01 -16.13 16.09
C HIS A 79 -4.73 -15.86 15.30
N LYS A 80 -4.84 -15.09 14.20
CA LYS A 80 -3.69 -14.69 13.38
C LYS A 80 -3.10 -13.32 13.76
N GLY A 81 -3.59 -12.74 14.85
CA GLY A 81 -3.24 -11.38 15.28
C GLY A 81 -3.65 -10.32 14.25
N ILE A 82 -3.01 -9.15 14.33
CA ILE A 82 -3.29 -8.02 13.44
C ILE A 82 -2.46 -8.15 12.16
N LEU A 83 -3.14 -8.18 11.01
CA LEU A 83 -2.53 -8.00 9.70
C LEU A 83 -2.03 -6.58 9.55
N LYS A 84 -0.72 -6.47 9.39
CA LYS A 84 -0.02 -5.23 9.07
C LYS A 84 0.21 -5.19 7.57
N TYR A 85 -0.06 -4.03 6.98
CA TYR A 85 0.15 -3.80 5.57
C TYR A 85 0.82 -2.45 5.34
N MET A 86 1.55 -2.37 4.23
CA MET A 86 2.06 -1.12 3.66
C MET A 86 1.56 -1.07 2.21
N TYR A 87 1.10 0.11 1.77
CA TYR A 87 0.56 0.26 0.43
C TYR A 87 1.21 1.44 -0.30
N THR A 88 1.25 1.31 -1.62
CA THR A 88 1.37 2.42 -2.56
C THR A 88 0.22 2.34 -3.56
N TYR A 89 -0.03 3.40 -4.31
CA TYR A 89 -1.04 3.38 -5.36
C TYR A 89 -0.54 4.03 -6.63
N GLU A 90 -1.09 3.60 -7.75
CA GLU A 90 -0.92 4.18 -9.06
C GLU A 90 -2.28 4.28 -9.76
N TYR A 91 -2.33 4.99 -10.88
CA TYR A 91 -3.51 5.06 -11.72
C TYR A 91 -3.36 4.13 -12.92
N GLN A 92 -4.34 3.26 -13.16
CA GLN A 92 -4.41 2.49 -14.39
C GLN A 92 -4.71 3.38 -15.61
N LYS A 93 -4.60 2.83 -16.83
CA LYS A 93 -4.82 3.55 -18.09
C LYS A 93 -6.14 4.36 -18.16
N ARG A 94 -7.16 3.99 -17.38
CA ARG A 94 -8.47 4.67 -17.32
C ARG A 94 -8.62 5.67 -16.17
N GLY A 95 -7.57 5.89 -15.38
CA GLY A 95 -7.57 6.74 -14.19
C GLY A 95 -7.98 6.01 -12.90
N THR A 96 -8.35 4.73 -12.96
CA THR A 96 -8.76 3.95 -11.79
C THR A 96 -7.61 3.77 -10.81
N VAL A 97 -7.86 4.00 -9.53
CA VAL A 97 -6.86 3.77 -8.47
C VAL A 97 -6.56 2.28 -8.35
N HIS A 98 -5.27 1.94 -8.41
CA HIS A 98 -4.73 0.60 -8.25
C HIS A 98 -3.73 0.58 -7.09
N PHE A 99 -4.02 -0.23 -6.09
CA PHE A 99 -3.19 -0.35 -4.90
C PHE A 99 -2.23 -1.53 -5.01
N HIS A 100 -0.98 -1.31 -4.62
CA HIS A 100 0.04 -2.33 -4.42
C HIS A 100 0.30 -2.45 -2.92
N ASN A 101 0.05 -3.62 -2.34
CA ASN A 101 0.14 -3.84 -0.89
C ASN A 101 1.15 -4.93 -0.56
N ILE A 102 1.99 -4.66 0.43
CA ILE A 102 2.85 -5.64 1.09
C ILE A 102 2.22 -5.97 2.44
N LEU A 103 2.06 -7.25 2.72
CA LEU A 103 1.43 -7.78 3.91
C LEU A 103 2.43 -8.56 4.76
N ASN A 104 2.29 -8.47 6.09
CA ASN A 104 3.16 -9.20 7.01
C ASN A 104 2.88 -10.70 7.08
N GLN A 105 1.74 -11.14 6.54
CA GLN A 105 1.34 -12.54 6.46
C GLN A 105 0.43 -12.78 5.25
N LYS A 106 0.33 -14.03 4.79
CA LYS A 106 -0.53 -14.44 3.67
C LYS A 106 -2.01 -14.45 4.06
N ILE A 107 -2.84 -13.81 3.24
CA ILE A 107 -4.30 -13.95 3.30
C ILE A 107 -4.70 -15.24 2.56
N PRO A 108 -5.48 -16.16 3.16
CA PRO A 108 -6.03 -17.31 2.45
C PRO A 108 -6.98 -16.87 1.33
N ASN A 109 -6.93 -17.55 0.19
CA ASN A 109 -7.81 -17.25 -0.95
C ASN A 109 -9.31 -17.37 -0.63
N SER A 110 -9.69 -18.10 0.42
CA SER A 110 -11.09 -18.21 0.85
C SER A 110 -11.64 -16.95 1.51
N VAL A 111 -10.81 -15.93 1.76
CA VAL A 111 -11.17 -14.69 2.47
C VAL A 111 -11.28 -13.49 1.53
N VAL A 112 -10.65 -13.57 0.34
CA VAL A 112 -10.49 -12.46 -0.62
C VAL A 112 -11.32 -12.74 -1.86
#